data_AF-A0A1I4M4S2-F1
#
_entry.id   AF-A0A1I4M4S2-F1
#
_cell.length_a   1.000
_cell.length_b   1.000
_cell.length_c   1.000
_cell.angle_alpha   90.00
_cell.angle_beta   90.00
_cell.angle_gamma   90.00
#
_symmetry.space_group_name_H-M   'P 1'
#
loop_
_entity.id
_entity.type
_entity.pdbx_description
1 polymer ?
#
loop_
_entity_poly.entity_id
_entity_poly.type
_entity_poly.pdbx_seq_one_letter_code
_entity_poly.pdbx_strand_id
1 'polypeptide(L)'
;MAHPLAMRARAALRQARLRLARPAAACLLGLLCACSKLVDLQGGLNDIDANEVVTVLNRHGIEAQKRASKEGVVLAVKDGDIARATDVMRAAGLPRRARSDLGTIFKKEGMISTPLEERVRYIHGLSAELESTLLQFDRVVAARVHVVLPERIAPGEPIQPSSAAVFVKYVAPLDEDTVVPRIRNMVASSIPGLGGDEGRRKVTVVLTASELSAPAVEWTTVGPFRVMADSAGSLGAALLALLALGLLGLALGLLLLARRHAGVAGWLERRFGAARAPRGRGEGEDDDDAAGPAEPAAGAQP
;
A
#
# COMPACT_ATOMS: atom_id res chain seq x y z
N MET A 1 -23.24 -60.47 22.57
CA MET A 1 -22.04 -59.76 23.07
C MET A 1 -21.36 -58.85 22.02
N ALA A 2 -22.11 -58.20 21.10
CA ALA A 2 -21.53 -57.42 19.97
C ALA A 2 -21.45 -55.89 20.18
N HIS A 3 -21.73 -55.39 21.39
CA HIS A 3 -21.85 -53.95 21.66
C HIS A 3 -20.54 -53.12 21.81
N PRO A 4 -19.37 -53.67 22.23
CA PRO A 4 -18.22 -52.81 22.55
C PRO A 4 -17.40 -52.35 21.32
N LEU A 5 -17.42 -53.10 20.21
CA LEU A 5 -16.64 -52.77 19.00
C LEU A 5 -17.27 -51.63 18.19
N ALA A 6 -18.61 -51.59 18.10
CA ALA A 6 -19.32 -50.52 17.40
C ALA A 6 -19.19 -49.16 18.12
N MET A 7 -19.15 -49.16 19.46
CA MET A 7 -18.94 -47.96 20.27
C MET A 7 -17.51 -47.40 20.11
N ARG A 8 -16.50 -48.27 20.07
CA ARG A 8 -15.09 -47.87 19.83
C ARG A 8 -14.88 -47.32 18.42
N ALA A 9 -15.53 -47.88 17.40
CA ALA A 9 -15.45 -47.39 16.03
C ALA A 9 -16.09 -45.99 15.85
N ARG A 10 -17.24 -45.74 16.49
CA ARG A 10 -17.89 -44.41 16.50
C ARG A 10 -17.05 -43.37 17.25
N ALA A 11 -16.44 -43.74 18.37
CA ALA A 11 -15.53 -42.87 19.12
C ALA A 11 -14.26 -42.53 18.31
N ALA A 12 -13.67 -43.50 17.61
CA ALA A 12 -12.51 -43.30 16.75
C ALA A 12 -12.82 -42.41 15.54
N LEU A 13 -13.98 -42.58 14.90
CA LEU A 13 -14.45 -41.70 13.81
C LEU A 13 -14.69 -40.26 14.29
N ARG A 14 -15.27 -40.09 15.49
CA ARG A 14 -15.50 -38.77 16.10
C ARG A 14 -14.18 -38.09 16.46
N GLN A 15 -13.21 -38.85 16.99
CA GLN A 15 -11.86 -38.36 17.28
C GLN A 15 -11.05 -38.04 16.02
N ALA A 16 -11.17 -38.83 14.95
CA ALA A 16 -10.51 -38.56 13.67
C ALA A 16 -11.06 -37.28 12.99
N ARG A 17 -12.39 -37.09 13.00
CA ARG A 17 -13.04 -35.86 12.52
C ARG A 17 -12.58 -34.63 13.29
N LEU A 18 -12.48 -34.73 14.62
CA LEU A 18 -11.98 -33.64 15.48
C LEU A 18 -10.48 -33.34 15.28
N ARG A 19 -9.68 -34.32 14.84
CA ARG A 19 -8.24 -34.16 14.58
C ARG A 19 -7.94 -33.55 13.21
N LEU A 20 -8.75 -33.82 12.18
CA LEU A 20 -8.64 -33.13 10.87
C LEU A 20 -9.29 -31.75 10.85
N ALA A 21 -10.35 -31.52 11.65
CA ALA A 21 -11.01 -30.21 11.71
C ALA A 21 -10.10 -29.11 12.29
N ARG A 22 -9.19 -29.45 13.21
CA ARG A 22 -8.27 -28.50 13.84
C ARG A 22 -7.25 -27.85 12.89
N PRO A 23 -6.48 -28.59 12.06
CA PRO A 23 -5.55 -27.98 11.12
C PRO A 23 -6.26 -27.23 9.99
N ALA A 24 -7.41 -27.73 9.51
CA ALA A 24 -8.22 -27.02 8.52
C ALA A 24 -8.76 -25.69 9.07
N ALA A 25 -9.23 -25.68 10.32
CA ALA A 25 -9.66 -24.45 10.99
C ALA A 25 -8.48 -23.50 11.24
N ALA A 26 -7.30 -24.00 11.61
CA ALA A 26 -6.10 -23.18 11.82
C ALA A 26 -5.60 -22.54 10.52
N CYS A 27 -5.66 -23.25 9.39
CA CYS A 27 -5.32 -22.68 8.08
C CYS A 27 -6.36 -21.70 7.56
N LEU A 28 -7.66 -21.96 7.77
CA LEU A 28 -8.69 -20.99 7.46
C LEU A 28 -8.47 -19.71 8.29
N LEU A 29 -8.17 -19.84 9.58
CA LEU A 29 -7.81 -18.70 10.43
C LEU A 29 -6.53 -17.99 9.94
N GLY A 30 -5.53 -18.75 9.49
CA GLY A 30 -4.28 -18.21 8.94
C GLY A 30 -4.47 -17.44 7.65
N LEU A 31 -5.32 -17.91 6.72
CA LEU A 31 -5.70 -17.17 5.52
C LEU A 31 -6.51 -15.91 5.85
N LEU A 32 -7.37 -15.96 6.87
CA LEU A 32 -8.15 -14.79 7.31
C LEU A 32 -7.29 -13.74 8.03
N CYS A 33 -6.14 -14.11 8.59
CA CYS A 33 -5.20 -13.19 9.25
C CYS A 33 -4.17 -12.55 8.32
N ALA A 34 -4.35 -12.63 6.99
CA ALA A 34 -3.59 -11.80 6.05
C ALA A 34 -4.02 -10.32 6.18
N CYS A 35 -3.63 -9.69 7.30
CA CYS A 35 -3.88 -8.29 7.56
C CYS A 35 -3.02 -7.44 6.62
N SER A 36 -3.66 -6.76 5.67
CA SER A 36 -3.02 -5.67 4.92
C SER A 36 -2.67 -4.57 5.91
N LYS A 37 -1.38 -4.29 6.09
CA LYS A 37 -0.93 -3.15 6.90
C LYS A 37 -1.33 -1.86 6.18
N LEU A 38 -1.99 -0.97 6.91
CA LEU A 38 -2.31 0.38 6.45
C LEU A 38 -1.19 1.32 6.88
N VAL A 39 -0.68 2.09 5.94
CA VAL A 39 0.38 3.09 6.14
C VAL A 39 -0.18 4.47 5.79
N ASP A 40 0.25 5.47 6.55
CA ASP A 40 -0.19 6.84 6.36
C ASP A 40 0.44 7.42 5.08
N LEU A 41 -0.42 7.90 4.17
CA LEU A 41 -0.04 8.47 2.88
C LEU A 41 0.16 9.98 2.97
N GLN A 42 -0.81 10.69 3.56
CA GLN A 42 -0.80 12.15 3.67
C GLN A 42 -1.60 12.59 4.90
N GLY A 43 -1.02 13.50 5.69
CA GLY A 43 -1.66 14.11 6.87
C GLY A 43 -1.96 15.60 6.68
N GLY A 44 -2.75 16.15 7.62
CA GLY A 44 -3.04 17.58 7.71
C GLY A 44 -4.00 18.10 6.64
N LEU A 45 -4.84 17.23 6.07
CA LEU A 45 -5.83 17.61 5.06
C LEU A 45 -7.10 18.14 5.72
N ASN A 46 -7.75 19.11 5.07
CA ASN A 46 -9.15 19.41 5.39
C ASN A 46 -10.07 18.29 4.82
N ASP A 47 -11.33 18.24 5.24
CA ASP A 47 -12.21 17.15 4.81
C ASP A 47 -12.53 17.18 3.31
N ILE A 48 -12.60 18.38 2.70
CA ILE A 48 -12.88 18.58 1.27
C ILE A 48 -11.74 17.99 0.43
N ASP A 49 -10.50 18.37 0.73
CA ASP A 49 -9.29 17.89 0.06
C ASP A 49 -9.13 16.38 0.29
N ALA A 50 -9.43 15.90 1.50
CA ALA A 50 -9.40 14.47 1.79
C ALA A 50 -10.46 13.69 0.96
N ASN A 51 -11.66 14.24 0.75
CA ASN A 51 -12.67 13.65 -0.12
C ASN A 51 -12.21 13.62 -1.59
N GLU A 52 -11.58 14.69 -2.07
CA GLU A 52 -11.04 14.76 -3.43
C GLU A 52 -9.97 13.69 -3.66
N VAL A 53 -8.99 13.58 -2.74
CA VAL A 53 -7.92 12.58 -2.82
C VAL A 53 -8.50 11.16 -2.80
N VAL A 54 -9.43 10.85 -1.88
CA VAL A 54 -10.06 9.53 -1.81
C VAL A 54 -10.79 9.20 -3.11
N THR A 55 -11.49 10.19 -3.70
CA THR A 55 -12.22 9.99 -4.97
C THR A 55 -11.26 9.65 -6.11
N VAL A 56 -10.14 10.37 -6.21
CA VAL A 56 -9.13 10.11 -7.24
C VAL A 56 -8.47 8.74 -7.03
N LEU A 57 -8.05 8.42 -5.81
CA LEU A 57 -7.44 7.12 -5.50
C LEU A 57 -8.38 5.95 -5.80
N ASN A 58 -9.66 6.06 -5.39
CA ASN A 58 -10.66 5.02 -5.65
C ASN A 58 -10.92 4.80 -7.15
N ARG A 59 -10.89 5.86 -7.96
CA ARG A 59 -11.01 5.74 -9.44
C ARG A 59 -9.85 4.96 -10.06
N HIS A 60 -8.68 4.97 -9.42
CA HIS A 60 -7.51 4.17 -9.80
C HIS A 60 -7.45 2.81 -9.09
N GLY A 61 -8.52 2.38 -8.42
CA GLY A 61 -8.60 1.10 -7.73
C GLY A 61 -7.76 1.02 -6.46
N ILE A 62 -7.38 2.17 -5.89
CA ILE A 62 -6.62 2.28 -4.64
C ILE A 62 -7.58 2.66 -3.53
N GLU A 63 -7.75 1.76 -2.57
CA GLU A 63 -8.63 1.98 -1.42
C GLU A 63 -7.91 2.82 -0.37
N ALA A 64 -8.42 4.02 -0.10
CA ALA A 64 -7.89 4.94 0.90
C ALA A 64 -8.85 5.07 2.10
N GLN A 65 -8.31 4.95 3.31
CA GLN A 65 -9.06 5.15 4.56
C GLN A 65 -8.75 6.52 5.17
N LYS A 66 -9.81 7.21 5.58
CA LYS A 66 -9.72 8.45 6.35
C LYS A 66 -9.59 8.14 7.84
N ARG A 67 -8.64 8.78 8.51
CA ARG A 67 -8.49 8.81 9.97
C ARG A 67 -8.50 10.26 10.44
N ALA A 68 -9.30 10.55 11.45
CA ALA A 68 -9.27 11.87 12.08
C ALA A 68 -8.01 12.00 12.96
N SER A 69 -7.30 13.12 12.85
CA SER A 69 -6.20 13.54 13.73
C SER A 69 -6.50 14.92 14.32
N LYS A 70 -5.72 15.33 15.33
CA LYS A 70 -5.82 16.67 15.93
C LYS A 70 -5.48 17.79 14.95
N GLU A 71 -4.61 17.51 13.98
CA GLU A 71 -4.10 18.44 12.97
C GLU A 71 -4.89 18.41 11.65
N GLY A 72 -5.97 17.61 11.57
CA GLY A 72 -6.78 17.44 10.36
C GLY A 72 -7.07 15.98 10.04
N VAL A 73 -7.36 15.70 8.77
CA VAL A 73 -7.60 14.33 8.26
C VAL A 73 -6.29 13.73 7.77
N VAL A 74 -6.03 12.48 8.17
CA VAL A 74 -4.93 11.65 7.68
C VAL A 74 -5.52 10.59 6.76
N LEU A 75 -4.94 10.43 5.58
CA LEU A 75 -5.28 9.37 4.64
C LEU A 75 -4.27 8.23 4.76
N ALA A 76 -4.77 7.01 4.88
CA ALA A 76 -3.96 5.80 4.93
C ALA A 76 -4.34 4.84 3.78
N VAL A 77 -3.35 4.18 3.20
CA VAL A 77 -3.51 3.19 2.11
C VAL A 77 -2.80 1.89 2.49
N LYS A 78 -3.04 0.81 1.74
CA LYS A 78 -2.31 -0.45 1.93
C LYS A 78 -0.83 -0.22 1.60
N ASP A 79 0.07 -0.88 2.33
CA ASP A 79 1.53 -0.73 2.17
C ASP A 79 2.01 -0.88 0.71
N GLY A 80 1.50 -1.89 -0.01
CA GLY A 80 1.82 -2.10 -1.43
C GLY A 80 1.28 -1.00 -2.37
N ASP A 81 0.30 -0.21 -1.92
CA ASP A 81 -0.32 0.83 -2.73
C ASP A 81 0.32 2.22 -2.55
N ILE A 82 1.29 2.40 -1.64
CA ILE A 82 1.84 3.73 -1.32
C ILE A 82 2.46 4.41 -2.55
N ALA A 83 3.36 3.73 -3.25
CA ALA A 83 4.04 4.29 -4.43
C ALA A 83 3.00 4.67 -5.50
N ARG A 84 2.06 3.75 -5.74
CA ARG A 84 0.95 3.88 -6.67
C ARG A 84 0.05 5.08 -6.35
N ALA A 85 -0.31 5.23 -5.09
CA ALA A 85 -1.15 6.32 -4.59
C ALA A 85 -0.43 7.67 -4.71
N THR A 86 0.86 7.70 -4.42
CA THR A 86 1.70 8.90 -4.53
C THR A 86 1.80 9.38 -5.97
N ASP A 87 1.97 8.47 -6.93
CA ASP A 87 2.05 8.80 -8.35
C ASP A 87 0.72 9.32 -8.88
N VAL A 88 -0.39 8.66 -8.52
CA VAL A 88 -1.75 9.11 -8.87
C VAL A 88 -2.03 10.51 -8.30
N MET A 89 -1.68 10.77 -7.04
CA MET A 89 -1.84 12.09 -6.43
C MET A 89 -1.00 13.15 -7.15
N ARG A 90 0.27 12.86 -7.46
CA ARG A 90 1.16 13.78 -8.18
C ARG A 90 0.66 14.07 -9.59
N ALA A 91 0.20 13.04 -10.29
CA ALA A 91 -0.43 13.17 -11.60
C ALA A 91 -1.66 14.07 -11.52
N ALA A 92 -2.55 13.85 -10.55
CA ALA A 92 -3.72 14.70 -10.32
C ALA A 92 -3.40 16.11 -9.76
N GLY A 93 -2.17 16.38 -9.33
CA GLY A 93 -1.78 17.67 -8.73
C GLY A 93 -2.30 17.84 -7.29
N LEU A 94 -2.50 16.73 -6.57
CA LEU A 94 -2.99 16.68 -5.20
C LEU A 94 -1.83 16.52 -4.19
N PRO A 95 -2.01 16.97 -2.93
CA PRO A 95 -3.12 17.79 -2.45
C PRO A 95 -3.02 19.22 -3.02
N ARG A 96 -4.18 19.84 -3.29
CA ARG A 96 -4.18 21.24 -3.72
C ARG A 96 -3.62 22.07 -2.57
N ARG A 97 -2.42 22.64 -2.73
CA ARG A 97 -1.85 23.52 -1.69
C ARG A 97 -2.89 24.59 -1.37
N ALA A 98 -3.26 24.69 -0.10
CA ALA A 98 -4.08 25.78 0.40
C ALA A 98 -3.50 27.07 -0.16
N ARG A 99 -4.33 27.82 -0.89
CA ARG A 99 -3.95 29.12 -1.44
C ARG A 99 -3.41 29.93 -0.26
N SER A 100 -2.18 30.41 -0.35
CA SER A 100 -1.62 31.31 0.64
C SER A 100 -2.51 32.53 0.66
N ASP A 101 -3.46 32.58 1.60
CA ASP A 101 -4.33 33.73 1.72
C ASP A 101 -3.46 34.87 2.21
N LEU A 102 -3.30 35.88 1.36
CA LEU A 102 -2.60 37.11 1.68
C LEU A 102 -3.13 37.73 3.00
N GLY A 103 -4.38 37.43 3.37
CA GLY A 103 -4.98 37.81 4.66
C GLY A 103 -4.29 37.21 5.90
N THR A 104 -3.50 36.14 5.76
CA THR A 104 -2.71 35.57 6.86
C THR A 104 -1.39 36.31 7.09
N ILE A 105 -0.83 36.92 6.04
CA ILE A 105 0.46 37.65 6.07
C ILE A 105 0.23 39.15 6.35
N PHE A 106 -0.86 39.72 5.82
CA PHE A 106 -1.26 41.12 6.07
C PHE A 106 -2.53 41.18 6.92
N LYS A 107 -2.47 40.63 8.14
CA LYS A 107 -3.50 40.91 9.14
C LYS A 107 -3.55 42.44 9.29
N LYS A 108 -4.76 43.03 9.23
CA LYS A 108 -4.98 44.48 9.39
C LYS A 108 -4.56 44.94 10.79
N GLU A 109 -3.27 44.98 11.07
CA GLU A 109 -2.69 45.34 12.37
C GLU A 109 -2.61 46.87 12.52
N GLY A 110 -2.78 47.63 11.43
CA GLY A 110 -2.96 49.08 11.43
C GLY A 110 -4.40 49.50 11.16
N MET A 111 -4.86 50.58 11.82
CA MET A 111 -6.17 51.21 11.59
C MET A 111 -6.34 51.75 10.15
N ILE A 112 -5.25 51.88 9.38
CA ILE A 112 -5.19 52.41 8.01
C ILE A 112 -4.27 51.51 7.16
N SER A 113 -4.72 51.09 5.97
CA SER A 113 -3.89 50.32 5.04
C SER A 113 -2.88 51.22 4.31
N THR A 114 -1.65 50.74 4.11
CA THR A 114 -0.66 51.46 3.32
C THR A 114 -0.95 51.34 1.82
N PRO A 115 -0.56 52.31 0.97
CA PRO A 115 -0.73 52.21 -0.49
C PRO A 115 -0.07 50.95 -1.09
N LEU A 116 1.04 50.51 -0.50
CA LEU A 116 1.71 49.27 -0.89
C LEU A 116 0.85 48.04 -0.56
N GLU A 117 0.24 47.98 0.62
CA GLU A 117 -0.66 46.88 1.00
C GLU A 117 -1.89 46.79 0.10
N GLU A 118 -2.52 47.93 -0.22
CA GLU A 118 -3.68 47.95 -1.12
C GLU A 118 -3.30 47.45 -2.51
N ARG A 119 -2.14 47.86 -3.01
CA ARG A 119 -1.60 47.40 -4.30
C ARG A 119 -1.32 45.89 -4.30
N VAL A 120 -0.66 45.39 -3.27
CA VAL A 120 -0.34 43.95 -3.14
C VAL A 120 -1.64 43.13 -3.04
N ARG A 121 -2.64 43.62 -2.31
CA ARG A 121 -3.98 43.01 -2.24
C ARG A 121 -4.69 43.01 -3.60
N TYR A 122 -4.61 44.12 -4.34
CA TYR A 122 -5.19 44.23 -5.68
C TYR A 122 -4.55 43.26 -6.67
N ILE A 123 -3.21 43.19 -6.72
CA ILE A 123 -2.47 42.26 -7.61
C ILE A 123 -2.80 40.81 -7.27
N HIS A 124 -2.84 40.46 -5.98
CA HIS A 124 -3.21 39.12 -5.54
C HIS A 124 -4.65 38.77 -5.91
N GLY A 125 -5.61 39.68 -5.67
CA GLY A 125 -7.00 39.48 -6.04
C GLY A 125 -7.18 39.26 -7.55
N LEU A 126 -6.51 40.07 -8.37
CA LEU A 126 -6.53 39.93 -9.82
C LEU A 126 -5.93 38.59 -10.28
N SER A 127 -4.80 38.18 -9.69
CA SER A 127 -4.17 36.90 -9.99
C SER A 127 -5.07 35.73 -9.60
N ALA A 128 -5.68 35.77 -8.42
CA ALA A 128 -6.57 34.73 -7.93
C ALA A 128 -7.86 34.59 -8.76
N GLU A 129 -8.43 35.71 -9.20
CA GLU A 129 -9.63 35.70 -10.06
C GLU A 129 -9.32 35.09 -11.44
N LEU A 130 -8.16 35.44 -12.02
CA LEU A 130 -7.69 34.85 -13.28
C LEU A 130 -7.39 33.36 -13.14
N GLU A 131 -6.75 32.94 -12.04
CA GLU A 131 -6.54 31.51 -11.73
C GLU A 131 -7.88 30.77 -11.63
N SER A 132 -8.85 31.33 -10.90
CA SER A 132 -10.19 30.76 -10.75
C SER A 132 -10.92 30.63 -12.09
N THR A 133 -10.80 31.64 -12.95
CA THR A 133 -11.40 31.64 -14.28
C THR A 133 -10.75 30.60 -15.21
N LEU A 134 -9.42 30.49 -15.18
CA LEU A 134 -8.69 29.50 -15.99
C LEU A 134 -9.02 28.05 -15.58
N LEU A 135 -9.33 27.80 -14.31
CA LEU A 135 -9.78 26.48 -13.86
C LEU A 135 -11.14 26.07 -14.43
N GLN A 136 -11.94 27.00 -14.96
CA GLN A 136 -13.21 26.70 -15.62
C GLN A 136 -13.03 26.28 -17.08
N PHE A 137 -11.83 26.43 -17.65
CA PHE A 137 -11.55 25.96 -19.00
C PHE A 137 -11.55 24.43 -19.02
N ASP A 138 -12.06 23.86 -20.12
CA ASP A 138 -12.13 22.42 -20.27
C ASP A 138 -10.74 21.79 -20.12
N ARG A 139 -10.68 20.68 -19.37
CA ARG A 139 -9.47 19.89 -19.09
C ARG A 139 -8.34 20.61 -18.35
N VAL A 140 -8.54 21.82 -17.84
CA VAL A 140 -7.55 22.49 -16.98
C VAL A 140 -7.64 21.94 -15.55
N VAL A 141 -6.54 21.40 -15.04
CA VAL A 141 -6.46 20.79 -13.69
C VAL A 141 -5.91 21.78 -12.66
N ALA A 142 -4.93 22.56 -13.09
CA ALA A 142 -4.31 23.60 -12.27
C ALA A 142 -3.90 24.78 -13.15
N ALA A 143 -4.05 25.98 -12.62
CA ALA A 143 -3.60 27.22 -13.24
C ALA A 143 -2.87 28.09 -12.21
N ARG A 144 -1.82 28.79 -12.63
CA ARG A 144 -1.13 29.82 -11.86
C ARG A 144 -0.90 31.04 -12.72
N VAL A 145 -1.18 32.22 -12.15
CA VAL A 145 -1.03 33.49 -12.86
C VAL A 145 -0.22 34.45 -12.01
N HIS A 146 0.89 34.93 -12.57
CA HIS A 146 1.67 36.00 -11.98
C HIS A 146 1.50 37.27 -12.80
N VAL A 147 0.95 38.30 -12.16
CA VAL A 147 0.68 39.59 -12.80
C VAL A 147 1.69 40.63 -12.33
N VAL A 148 2.29 41.34 -13.28
CA VAL A 148 3.06 42.56 -13.04
C VAL A 148 2.26 43.73 -13.61
N LEU A 149 1.83 44.62 -12.72
CA LEU A 149 1.12 45.85 -13.08
C LEU A 149 2.09 46.99 -13.35
N PRO A 150 1.70 48.00 -14.16
CA PRO A 150 2.62 49.05 -14.52
C PRO A 150 2.94 49.92 -13.29
N GLU A 151 4.21 50.30 -13.16
CA GLU A 151 4.69 51.08 -12.02
C GLU A 151 5.66 52.17 -12.45
N ARG A 152 5.52 53.35 -11.84
CA ARG A 152 6.50 54.43 -11.95
C ARG A 152 7.31 54.43 -10.66
N ILE A 153 8.54 53.94 -10.73
CA ILE A 153 9.45 53.76 -9.60
C ILE A 153 9.92 55.13 -9.07
N ALA A 154 10.27 56.04 -9.98
CA ALA A 154 10.60 57.43 -9.64
C ALA A 154 9.99 58.45 -10.63
N PRO A 155 9.78 59.70 -10.19
CA PRO A 155 9.49 60.81 -11.11
C PRO A 155 10.61 60.95 -12.15
N GLY A 156 10.28 60.91 -13.43
CA GLY A 156 11.25 60.99 -14.54
C GLY A 156 11.77 59.66 -15.08
N GLU A 157 11.61 58.55 -14.36
CA GLU A 157 11.95 57.22 -14.88
C GLU A 157 10.89 56.67 -15.84
N PRO A 158 11.28 55.79 -16.79
CA PRO A 158 10.32 55.09 -17.65
C PRO A 158 9.39 54.20 -16.81
N ILE A 159 8.12 54.13 -17.21
CA ILE A 159 7.13 53.29 -16.55
C ILE A 159 7.48 51.82 -16.85
N GLN A 160 7.61 51.00 -15.81
CA GLN A 160 7.78 49.55 -15.97
C GLN A 160 6.52 49.00 -16.67
N PRO A 161 6.64 48.34 -17.83
CA PRO A 161 5.48 47.82 -18.53
C PRO A 161 4.80 46.69 -17.78
N SER A 162 3.48 46.55 -17.97
CA SER A 162 2.73 45.39 -17.50
C SER A 162 3.19 44.10 -18.20
N SER A 163 3.15 42.99 -17.49
CA SER A 163 3.41 41.65 -18.04
C SER A 163 2.66 40.58 -17.24
N ALA A 164 2.43 39.41 -17.83
CA ALA A 164 1.84 38.29 -17.12
C ALA A 164 2.50 36.97 -17.51
N ALA A 165 2.69 36.10 -16.51
CA ALA A 165 3.11 34.71 -16.72
C ALA A 165 2.00 33.77 -16.27
N VAL A 166 1.61 32.87 -17.18
CA VAL A 166 0.50 31.93 -16.98
C VAL A 166 1.04 30.52 -17.11
N PHE A 167 0.84 29.73 -16.08
CA PHE A 167 1.14 28.30 -16.07
C PHE A 167 -0.17 27.52 -16.03
N VAL A 168 -0.31 26.53 -16.92
CA VAL A 168 -1.50 25.68 -17.00
C VAL A 168 -1.10 24.22 -17.08
N LYS A 169 -1.64 23.42 -16.16
CA LYS A 169 -1.59 21.96 -16.22
C LYS A 169 -2.93 21.43 -16.72
N TYR A 170 -2.91 20.58 -17.73
CA TYR A 170 -4.14 20.10 -18.40
C TYR A 170 -4.16 18.58 -18.62
N VAL A 171 -5.33 17.97 -18.82
CA VAL A 171 -5.46 16.55 -19.19
C VAL A 171 -5.59 16.39 -20.70
N ALA A 172 -4.68 15.63 -21.32
CA ALA A 172 -4.71 15.37 -22.76
C ALA A 172 -5.96 14.55 -23.20
N PRO A 173 -6.42 14.70 -24.46
CA PRO A 173 -5.94 15.66 -25.47
C PRO A 173 -6.47 17.08 -25.20
N LEU A 174 -5.63 18.08 -25.45
CA LEU A 174 -6.00 19.49 -25.48
C LEU A 174 -5.38 20.10 -26.74
N ASP A 175 -6.17 20.89 -27.49
CA ASP A 175 -5.66 21.61 -28.64
C ASP A 175 -4.92 22.88 -28.17
N GLU A 176 -3.60 22.76 -28.02
CA GLU A 176 -2.74 23.86 -27.55
C GLU A 176 -2.79 25.07 -28.49
N ASP A 177 -2.87 24.84 -29.81
CA ASP A 177 -2.89 25.90 -30.82
C ASP A 177 -4.15 26.76 -30.71
N THR A 178 -5.27 26.17 -30.30
CA THR A 178 -6.52 26.90 -30.04
C THR A 178 -6.56 27.51 -28.64
N VAL A 179 -6.03 26.83 -27.63
CA VAL A 179 -6.18 27.24 -26.22
C VAL A 179 -5.17 28.32 -25.83
N VAL A 180 -3.92 28.25 -26.28
CA VAL A 180 -2.88 29.24 -25.95
C VAL A 180 -3.31 30.66 -26.35
N PRO A 181 -3.81 30.93 -27.58
CA PRO A 181 -4.23 32.26 -27.97
C PRO A 181 -5.45 32.75 -27.18
N ARG A 182 -6.39 31.85 -26.83
CA ARG A 182 -7.57 32.19 -26.02
C ARG A 182 -7.17 32.61 -24.61
N ILE A 183 -6.29 31.85 -23.96
CA ILE A 183 -5.74 32.19 -22.64
C ILE A 183 -5.02 33.53 -22.72
N ARG A 184 -4.14 33.70 -23.71
CA ARG A 184 -3.39 34.95 -23.92
C ARG A 184 -4.31 36.15 -24.12
N ASN A 185 -5.34 36.01 -24.95
CA ASN A 185 -6.32 37.08 -25.21
C ASN A 185 -7.11 37.44 -23.95
N MET A 186 -7.60 36.44 -23.22
CA MET A 186 -8.36 36.65 -21.99
C MET A 186 -7.50 37.39 -20.95
N VAL A 187 -6.31 36.87 -20.65
CA VAL A 187 -5.41 37.46 -19.65
C VAL A 187 -4.99 38.88 -20.03
N ALA A 188 -4.67 39.12 -21.30
CA ALA A 188 -4.33 40.46 -21.79
C ALA A 188 -5.50 41.45 -21.67
N SER A 189 -6.74 40.99 -21.89
CA SER A 189 -7.94 41.83 -21.75
C SER A 189 -8.33 42.13 -20.30
N SER A 190 -7.94 41.27 -19.36
CA SER A 190 -8.28 41.41 -17.94
C SER A 190 -7.27 42.23 -17.12
N ILE A 191 -6.07 42.47 -17.64
CA ILE A 191 -4.99 43.15 -16.91
C ILE A 191 -4.79 44.58 -17.44
N PRO A 192 -4.85 45.61 -16.57
CA PRO A 192 -4.55 46.98 -16.95
C PRO A 192 -3.15 47.13 -17.59
N GLY A 193 -3.09 47.76 -18.75
CA GLY A 193 -1.84 47.96 -19.50
C GLY A 193 -1.39 46.77 -20.36
N LEU A 194 -2.15 45.67 -20.41
CA LEU A 194 -1.92 44.55 -21.33
C LEU A 194 -2.90 44.49 -22.51
N GLY A 195 -3.75 45.49 -22.69
CA GLY A 195 -4.66 45.57 -23.83
C GLY A 195 -3.94 45.68 -25.18
N GLY A 196 -4.60 45.20 -26.23
CA GLY A 196 -4.11 45.28 -27.61
C GLY A 196 -3.00 44.28 -27.98
N ASP A 197 -2.43 44.44 -29.16
CA ASP A 197 -1.48 43.49 -29.75
C ASP A 197 -0.14 43.44 -29.00
N GLU A 198 0.34 44.59 -28.54
CA GLU A 198 1.62 44.70 -27.85
C GLU A 198 1.56 44.06 -26.45
N GLY A 199 0.46 44.26 -25.72
CA GLY A 199 0.24 43.67 -24.41
C GLY A 199 0.08 42.15 -24.48
N ARG A 200 -0.61 41.63 -25.52
CA ARG A 200 -0.72 40.18 -25.76
C ARG A 200 0.65 39.49 -25.90
N ARG A 201 1.64 40.16 -26.50
CA ARG A 201 3.01 39.62 -26.64
C ARG A 201 3.77 39.55 -25.31
N LYS A 202 3.35 40.32 -24.30
CA LYS A 202 3.93 40.36 -22.94
C LYS A 202 3.28 39.32 -22.00
N VAL A 203 2.40 38.46 -22.52
CA VAL A 203 1.80 37.34 -21.80
C VAL A 203 2.45 36.03 -22.24
N THR A 204 3.22 35.45 -21.32
CA THR A 204 3.86 34.14 -21.50
C THR A 204 2.93 33.06 -20.96
N VAL A 205 2.64 32.06 -21.78
CA VAL A 205 1.80 30.91 -21.39
C VAL A 205 2.65 29.65 -21.51
N VAL A 206 2.71 28.88 -20.42
CA VAL A 206 3.39 27.59 -20.36
C VAL A 206 2.35 26.53 -20.07
N LEU A 207 2.25 25.53 -20.94
CA LEU A 207 1.36 24.39 -20.75
C LEU A 207 2.16 23.14 -20.40
N THR A 208 1.58 22.32 -19.54
CA THR A 208 2.12 20.99 -19.24
C THR A 208 0.98 19.97 -19.27
N ALA A 209 1.18 18.92 -20.06
CA ALA A 209 0.27 17.80 -20.08
C ALA A 209 0.41 17.03 -18.76
N SER A 210 -0.73 16.77 -18.13
CA SER A 210 -0.84 15.86 -17.01
C SER A 210 -0.83 14.45 -17.55
N GLU A 211 0.30 13.78 -17.45
CA GLU A 211 0.35 12.33 -17.59
C GLU A 211 -0.36 11.72 -16.38
N LEU A 212 -1.67 11.48 -16.52
CA LEU A 212 -2.36 10.47 -15.72
C LEU A 212 -1.86 9.11 -16.21
N SER A 213 -0.58 8.81 -15.94
CA SER A 213 -0.07 7.45 -16.05
C SER A 213 -0.77 6.68 -14.95
N ALA A 214 -1.89 6.04 -15.30
CA ALA A 214 -2.47 5.04 -14.43
C ALA A 214 -1.36 4.01 -14.22
N PRO A 215 -0.84 3.86 -12.99
CA PRO A 215 0.26 2.94 -12.75
C PRO A 215 -0.16 1.58 -13.28
N ALA A 216 0.59 1.09 -14.27
CA ALA A 216 0.25 -0.14 -14.96
C ALA A 216 0.17 -1.23 -13.89
N VAL A 217 -1.04 -1.75 -13.67
CA VAL A 217 -1.22 -2.87 -12.76
C VAL A 217 -0.46 -4.02 -13.38
N GLU A 218 0.72 -4.33 -12.83
CA GLU A 218 1.56 -5.39 -13.33
C GLU A 218 0.91 -6.72 -12.93
N TRP A 219 0.20 -7.30 -13.89
CA TRP A 219 -0.47 -8.57 -13.73
C TRP A 219 0.55 -9.68 -13.92
N THR A 220 0.81 -10.44 -12.86
CA THR A 220 1.58 -11.67 -12.95
C THR A 220 0.66 -12.88 -12.89
N THR A 221 1.18 -14.02 -13.33
CA THR A 221 0.41 -15.26 -13.40
C THR A 221 0.95 -16.24 -12.35
N VAL A 222 0.09 -16.67 -11.43
CA VAL A 222 0.40 -17.71 -10.45
C VAL A 222 -0.44 -18.93 -10.78
N GLY A 223 0.14 -19.88 -11.51
CA GLY A 223 -0.57 -21.06 -12.02
C GLY A 223 -1.65 -20.66 -13.05
N PRO A 224 -2.92 -21.10 -12.90
CA PRO A 224 -4.01 -20.71 -13.81
C PRO A 224 -4.63 -19.33 -13.49
N PHE A 225 -4.22 -18.68 -12.40
CA PHE A 225 -4.83 -17.43 -11.94
C PHE A 225 -3.95 -16.22 -12.27
N ARG A 226 -4.57 -15.16 -12.78
CA ARG A 226 -3.92 -13.86 -13.00
C ARG A 226 -4.15 -12.97 -11.79
N VAL A 227 -3.08 -12.52 -11.14
CA VAL A 227 -3.13 -11.73 -9.90
C VAL A 227 -2.17 -10.54 -9.97
N MET A 228 -2.41 -9.53 -9.15
CA MET A 228 -1.48 -8.41 -9.01
C MET A 228 -0.13 -8.92 -8.49
N ALA A 229 0.98 -8.38 -9.05
CA ALA A 229 2.35 -8.77 -8.68
C ALA A 229 2.58 -8.82 -7.17
N ASP A 230 2.10 -7.81 -6.43
CA ASP A 230 2.25 -7.73 -4.96
C ASP A 230 1.56 -8.88 -4.20
N SER A 231 0.46 -9.40 -4.74
CA SER A 231 -0.32 -10.48 -4.12
C SER A 231 0.10 -11.87 -4.60
N ALA A 232 1.01 -11.96 -5.57
CA ALA A 232 1.43 -13.24 -6.14
C ALA A 232 2.20 -14.11 -5.13
N GLY A 233 3.08 -13.49 -4.34
CA GLY A 233 3.86 -14.19 -3.31
C GLY A 233 2.99 -14.74 -2.18
N SER A 234 2.02 -13.95 -1.70
CA SER A 234 1.10 -14.39 -0.65
C SER A 234 0.15 -15.48 -1.13
N LEU A 235 -0.37 -15.39 -2.37
CA LEU A 235 -1.17 -16.44 -2.98
C LEU A 235 -0.36 -17.73 -3.17
N GLY A 236 0.87 -17.63 -3.68
CA GLY A 236 1.76 -18.77 -3.88
C GLY A 236 2.07 -19.48 -2.57
N ALA A 237 2.40 -18.73 -1.52
CA ALA A 237 2.63 -19.28 -0.18
C ALA A 237 1.36 -19.94 0.40
N ALA A 238 0.18 -19.33 0.21
CA ALA A 238 -1.09 -19.91 0.65
C ALA A 238 -1.42 -21.22 -0.06
N LEU A 239 -1.20 -21.29 -1.38
CA LEU A 239 -1.39 -22.52 -2.18
C LEU A 239 -0.44 -23.64 -1.74
N LEU A 240 0.84 -23.32 -1.50
CA LEU A 240 1.82 -24.28 -0.99
C LEU A 240 1.47 -24.76 0.42
N ALA A 241 1.01 -23.87 1.31
CA ALA A 241 0.57 -24.23 2.64
C ALA A 241 -0.66 -25.16 2.62
N LEU A 242 -1.64 -24.87 1.75
CA LEU A 242 -2.80 -25.73 1.52
C LEU A 242 -2.39 -27.12 1.01
N LEU A 243 -1.46 -27.18 0.06
CA LEU A 243 -0.95 -28.43 -0.50
C LEU A 243 -0.20 -29.25 0.56
N ALA A 244 0.66 -28.61 1.36
CA ALA A 244 1.38 -29.25 2.46
C ALA A 244 0.42 -29.81 3.52
N LEU A 245 -0.64 -29.07 3.88
CA LEU A 245 -1.67 -29.58 4.79
C LEU A 245 -2.45 -30.75 4.20
N GLY A 246 -2.81 -30.68 2.91
CA GLY A 246 -3.50 -31.77 2.22
C GLY A 246 -2.67 -33.06 2.27
N LEU A 247 -1.37 -32.97 1.98
CA LEU A 247 -0.44 -34.09 2.07
C LEU A 247 -0.29 -34.62 3.50
N LEU A 248 -0.18 -33.73 4.50
CA LEU A 248 -0.10 -34.13 5.91
C LEU A 248 -1.38 -34.86 6.36
N GLY A 249 -2.55 -34.35 5.97
CA GLY A 249 -3.85 -34.95 6.25
C GLY A 249 -4.01 -36.33 5.59
N LEU A 250 -3.57 -36.46 4.34
CA LEU A 250 -3.56 -37.73 3.61
C LEU A 250 -2.64 -38.75 4.30
N ALA A 251 -1.41 -38.35 4.67
CA ALA A 251 -0.45 -39.20 5.36
C ALA A 251 -0.98 -39.67 6.71
N LEU A 252 -1.59 -38.77 7.49
CA LEU A 252 -2.21 -39.13 8.77
C LEU A 252 -3.40 -40.08 8.58
N GLY A 253 -4.22 -39.86 7.56
CA GLY A 253 -5.34 -40.73 7.19
C GLY A 253 -4.87 -42.15 6.82
N LEU A 254 -3.84 -42.25 5.98
CA LEU A 254 -3.20 -43.52 5.61
C LEU A 254 -2.59 -44.22 6.83
N LEU A 255 -1.93 -43.50 7.73
CA LEU A 255 -1.34 -44.05 8.94
C LEU A 255 -2.40 -44.59 9.92
N LEU A 256 -3.55 -43.91 10.05
CA LEU A 256 -4.68 -44.37 10.84
C LEU A 256 -5.37 -45.59 10.22
N LEU A 257 -5.48 -45.64 8.89
CA LEU A 257 -5.99 -46.81 8.16
C LEU A 257 -5.06 -48.01 8.32
N ALA A 258 -3.75 -47.82 8.17
CA ALA A 258 -2.73 -48.85 8.38
C ALA A 258 -2.76 -49.40 9.81
N ARG A 259 -2.97 -48.54 10.82
CA ARG A 259 -3.15 -48.96 12.22
C ARG A 259 -4.48 -49.67 12.49
N ARG A 260 -5.50 -49.49 11.64
CA ARG A 260 -6.81 -50.13 11.78
C ARG A 260 -6.89 -51.49 11.08
N HIS A 261 -6.06 -51.75 10.07
CA HIS A 261 -5.95 -53.06 9.44
C HIS A 261 -4.96 -53.95 10.21
N ALA A 262 -5.50 -54.95 10.93
CA ALA A 262 -4.74 -55.89 11.77
C ALA A 262 -3.59 -56.64 11.04
N GLY A 263 -3.64 -56.77 9.71
CA GLY A 263 -2.57 -57.39 8.92
C GLY A 263 -1.31 -56.54 8.76
N VAL A 264 -1.41 -55.21 8.80
CA VAL A 264 -0.27 -54.28 8.63
C VAL A 264 0.45 -54.05 9.95
N ALA A 265 -0.29 -53.97 11.07
CA ALA A 265 0.29 -53.92 12.41
C ALA A 265 1.20 -55.13 12.69
N GLY A 266 0.75 -56.34 12.33
CA GLY A 266 1.55 -57.56 12.45
C GLY A 266 2.71 -57.68 11.45
N TRP A 267 2.70 -56.93 10.34
CA TRP A 267 3.84 -56.86 9.40
C TRP A 267 4.89 -55.84 9.86
N LEU A 268 4.46 -54.71 10.44
CA LEU A 268 5.36 -53.69 11.01
C LEU A 268 6.11 -54.22 12.24
N GLU A 269 5.43 -54.94 13.14
CA GLU A 269 6.07 -55.58 14.30
C GLU A 269 7.09 -56.66 13.87
N ARG A 270 6.81 -57.40 12.80
CA ARG A 270 7.74 -58.41 12.27
C ARG A 270 8.97 -57.80 11.59
N ARG A 271 8.87 -56.57 11.08
CA ARG A 271 9.95 -55.92 10.31
C ARG A 271 10.82 -54.98 11.17
N PHE A 272 10.28 -54.45 12.27
CA PHE A 272 11.01 -53.55 13.18
C PHE A 272 11.11 -54.07 14.64
N GLY A 273 10.44 -55.16 14.99
CA GLY A 273 10.54 -55.80 16.31
C GLY A 273 11.65 -56.84 16.35
N ALA A 274 12.88 -56.41 16.63
CA ALA A 274 14.00 -57.32 16.87
C ALA A 274 13.88 -58.00 18.25
N ALA A 275 13.79 -59.33 18.18
CA ALA A 275 14.02 -60.38 19.17
C ALA A 275 14.51 -59.99 20.59
N ARG A 276 13.78 -60.50 21.60
CA ARG A 276 14.39 -60.98 22.84
C ARG A 276 13.66 -62.22 23.34
N ALA A 277 14.19 -63.39 22.99
CA ALA A 277 13.79 -64.68 23.57
C ALA A 277 14.78 -65.04 24.69
N PRO A 278 14.33 -65.70 25.78
CA PRO A 278 15.18 -66.11 26.89
C PRO A 278 15.89 -67.44 26.56
N ARG A 279 17.18 -67.56 26.90
CA ARG A 279 17.88 -68.85 26.89
C ARG A 279 17.85 -69.47 28.28
N GLY A 280 17.27 -70.67 28.37
CA GLY A 280 17.28 -71.51 29.56
C GLY A 280 18.51 -72.41 29.65
N ARG A 281 19.03 -72.51 30.88
CA ARG A 281 19.40 -73.70 31.67
C ARG A 281 19.97 -74.97 30.99
N GLY A 282 21.17 -75.35 31.43
CA GLY A 282 21.77 -76.70 31.56
C GLY A 282 23.09 -76.52 32.35
N GLU A 283 23.17 -76.96 33.62
CA GLU A 283 23.85 -78.21 34.09
C GLU A 283 25.35 -78.21 33.72
N GLY A 284 26.35 -78.38 34.58
CA GLY A 284 26.53 -78.73 35.99
C GLY A 284 28.06 -78.74 36.27
N GLU A 285 28.47 -79.22 37.44
CA GLU A 285 29.86 -79.55 37.86
C GLU A 285 30.75 -78.42 38.45
N ASP A 286 30.69 -78.37 39.79
CA ASP A 286 31.75 -78.54 40.80
C ASP A 286 33.03 -77.68 40.88
N ASP A 287 33.25 -77.31 42.14
CA ASP A 287 34.48 -77.20 42.92
C ASP A 287 35.42 -75.99 42.80
N ASP A 288 35.33 -75.22 43.89
CA ASP A 288 36.40 -74.81 44.80
C ASP A 288 37.47 -73.77 44.41
N ASP A 289 37.74 -73.00 45.48
CA ASP A 289 38.97 -72.30 45.82
C ASP A 289 39.31 -70.93 45.22
N ALA A 290 39.11 -69.94 46.11
CA ALA A 290 40.17 -69.16 46.75
C ALA A 290 40.90 -68.05 45.96
N ALA A 291 40.74 -66.85 46.55
CA ALA A 291 41.79 -65.91 46.92
C ALA A 291 42.67 -65.22 45.84
N GLY A 292 42.51 -63.89 45.80
CA GLY A 292 43.66 -62.99 45.97
C GLY A 292 44.35 -62.42 44.72
N PRO A 293 45.12 -61.33 44.87
CA PRO A 293 44.90 -60.10 44.09
C PRO A 293 46.12 -59.65 43.28
N ALA A 294 45.95 -58.67 42.38
CA ALA A 294 47.02 -57.74 41.99
C ALA A 294 46.50 -56.50 41.23
N GLU A 295 46.59 -55.35 41.89
CA GLU A 295 46.95 -54.03 41.33
C GLU A 295 48.27 -54.09 40.50
N PRO A 296 48.78 -53.02 39.83
CA PRO A 296 48.37 -51.62 39.90
C PRO A 296 48.27 -50.84 38.56
N ALA A 297 47.68 -49.65 38.71
CA ALA A 297 48.07 -48.33 38.20
C ALA A 297 48.65 -48.16 36.78
N ALA A 298 48.04 -47.22 36.04
CA ALA A 298 48.52 -45.82 35.96
C ALA A 298 48.25 -45.23 34.57
N GLY A 299 47.84 -43.95 34.55
CA GLY A 299 47.99 -43.12 33.36
C GLY A 299 46.77 -42.28 33.03
N ALA A 300 46.77 -41.06 33.57
CA ALA A 300 45.74 -40.05 33.39
C ALA A 300 45.70 -39.48 31.96
N GLN A 301 44.46 -39.34 31.46
CA GLN A 301 43.87 -38.21 30.71
C GLN A 301 44.44 -37.80 29.34
N PRO A 302 43.68 -37.01 28.56
CA PRO A 302 42.25 -36.65 28.71
C PRO A 302 41.30 -37.44 27.78
#